data_AF-A0A835YK12-F1
#
_entry.id   AF-A0A835YK12-F1
#
_cell.length_a   1.000
_cell.length_b   1.000
_cell.length_c   1.000
_cell.angle_alpha   90.00
_cell.angle_beta   90.00
_cell.angle_gamma   90.00
#
_symmetry.space_group_name_H-M   'P 1'
#
loop_
_entity.id
_entity.type
_entity.pdbx_description
1 polymer ?
#
loop_
_entity_poly.entity_id
_entity_poly.type
_entity_poly.pdbx_seq_one_letter_code
_entity_poly.pdbx_strand_id
1 'polypeptide(L)'
;GTSGCATISNPSATTVTCTRVGLARDGRLPPCRSSENCVSSSSVRSPAKFSAPWNYATETSDAKVAFNKLLDVIPLQIKDANLVDVNDDNLYILAEFPAKVPPGSVDVVEFLLRPADNVCSFRSATRDSVFVYPLQQPVSDRGSNRDRLEAIRNQLGWAAL
;
A
#
# COMPACT_ATOMS: atom_id res chain seq x y z
N GLY A 1 21.47 -8.81 -3.65
CA GLY A 1 20.88 -8.28 -2.41
C GLY A 1 19.65 -7.48 -2.75
N THR A 2 18.52 -7.76 -2.10
CA THR A 2 17.30 -6.95 -2.23
C THR A 2 17.54 -5.60 -1.58
N SER A 3 17.92 -4.59 -2.37
CA SER A 3 18.09 -3.22 -1.89
C SER A 3 16.85 -2.78 -1.10
N GLY A 4 17.04 -2.44 0.18
CA GLY A 4 16.00 -1.94 1.07
C GLY A 4 15.27 -2.96 1.94
N CYS A 5 15.74 -4.21 2.05
CA CYS A 5 15.21 -5.17 3.02
C CYS A 5 16.32 -5.80 3.87
N ALA A 6 16.05 -5.99 5.16
CA ALA A 6 16.90 -6.70 6.11
C ALA A 6 16.23 -8.00 6.57
N THR A 7 17.02 -9.04 6.81
CA THR A 7 16.53 -10.36 7.25
C THR A 7 17.15 -10.71 8.58
N ILE A 8 16.32 -11.09 9.55
CA ILE A 8 16.73 -11.59 10.85
C ILE A 8 16.12 -12.99 11.03
N SER A 9 16.95 -13.99 11.28
CA SER A 9 16.53 -15.37 11.45
C SER A 9 16.92 -15.91 12.81
N ASN A 10 16.02 -16.69 13.42
CA ASN A 10 16.27 -17.52 14.58
C ASN A 10 15.73 -18.94 14.32
N PRO A 11 15.96 -19.92 15.22
CA PRO A 11 15.54 -21.31 14.99
C PRO A 11 14.02 -21.52 14.80
N SER A 12 13.19 -20.56 15.18
CA SER A 12 11.73 -20.67 15.13
C SER A 12 11.11 -19.84 13.99
N ALA A 13 11.72 -18.72 13.61
CA ALA A 13 11.18 -17.80 12.63
C ALA A 13 12.24 -16.97 11.91
N THR A 14 11.88 -16.49 10.72
CA THR A 14 12.63 -15.48 9.97
C THR A 14 11.74 -14.26 9.76
N THR A 15 12.24 -13.08 10.11
CA THR A 15 11.58 -11.81 9.82
C THR A 15 12.32 -11.09 8.71
N VAL A 16 11.60 -10.72 7.66
CA VAL A 16 12.10 -9.87 6.57
C VAL A 16 11.46 -8.50 6.72
N THR A 17 12.26 -7.49 7.03
CA THR A 17 11.83 -6.09 7.17
C THR A 17 12.19 -5.34 5.90
N CYS A 18 11.19 -4.80 5.20
CA CYS A 18 11.36 -4.02 3.97
C CYS A 18 10.88 -2.57 4.19
N THR A 19 11.74 -1.59 3.96
CA THR A 19 11.44 -0.15 4.15
C THR A 19 11.25 0.60 2.83
N ARG A 20 11.03 -0.12 1.73
CA ARG A 20 10.87 0.47 0.40
C ARG A 20 9.52 1.19 0.28
N VAL A 21 9.59 2.50 0.15
CA VAL A 21 8.51 3.44 -0.19
C VAL A 21 8.96 4.35 -1.33
N GLY A 22 8.04 5.10 -1.92
CA GLY A 22 8.29 6.05 -2.99
C GLY A 22 8.08 5.48 -4.39
N LEU A 23 8.15 6.38 -5.35
CA LEU A 23 8.00 6.07 -6.77
C LEU A 23 9.24 5.34 -7.30
N ALA A 24 9.02 4.37 -8.20
CA ALA A 24 10.08 3.77 -8.99
C ALA A 24 10.63 4.77 -10.03
N ARG A 25 11.73 4.40 -10.70
CA ARG A 25 12.41 5.26 -11.67
C ARG A 25 11.53 5.69 -12.85
N ASP A 26 10.49 4.92 -13.14
CA ASP A 26 9.48 5.20 -14.17
C ASP A 26 8.31 6.07 -13.68
N GLY A 27 8.39 6.59 -12.45
CA GLY A 27 7.36 7.42 -11.83
C GLY A 27 6.13 6.64 -11.36
N ARG A 28 6.19 5.30 -11.30
CA ARG A 28 5.07 4.45 -10.88
C ARG A 28 5.30 3.89 -9.48
N LEU A 29 4.21 3.49 -8.82
CA LEU A 29 4.32 2.72 -7.58
C LEU A 29 4.97 1.35 -7.87
N PRO A 30 5.88 0.87 -7.01
CA PRO A 30 6.53 -0.41 -7.21
C PRO A 30 5.54 -1.58 -7.01
N PRO A 31 5.73 -2.73 -7.67
CA PRO A 31 4.96 -3.93 -7.37
C PRO A 31 5.34 -4.52 -6.01
N CYS A 32 4.43 -5.29 -5.43
CA CYS A 32 4.69 -6.09 -4.23
C CYS A 32 5.79 -7.12 -4.50
N ARG A 33 6.74 -7.27 -3.57
CA ARG A 33 7.70 -8.38 -3.64
C ARG A 33 7.03 -9.71 -3.31
N SER A 34 7.63 -10.83 -3.71
CA SER A 34 7.14 -12.18 -3.39
C SER A 34 7.03 -12.43 -1.88
N SER A 35 7.98 -11.90 -1.09
CA SER A 35 8.05 -12.07 0.36
C SER A 35 7.20 -11.10 1.18
N GLU A 36 6.67 -10.02 0.57
CA GLU A 36 5.92 -8.96 1.28
C GLU A 36 4.44 -9.32 1.43
N ASN A 37 3.85 -9.10 2.62
CA ASN A 37 2.39 -8.94 2.74
C ASN A 37 2.00 -7.59 2.14
N CYS A 38 1.42 -7.60 0.94
CA CYS A 38 1.21 -6.39 0.16
C CYS A 38 0.11 -6.56 -0.88
N VAL A 39 -0.60 -5.47 -1.15
CA VAL A 39 -1.56 -5.30 -2.23
C VAL A 39 -1.15 -4.07 -3.05
N SER A 40 -1.08 -4.18 -4.38
CA SER A 40 -0.72 -3.06 -5.25
C SER A 40 -1.37 -3.15 -6.62
N SER A 41 -1.73 -1.98 -7.14
CA SER A 41 -2.18 -1.79 -8.52
C SER A 41 -1.11 -2.03 -9.58
N SER A 42 0.15 -2.17 -9.18
CA SER A 42 1.28 -2.44 -10.08
C SER A 42 1.72 -3.91 -10.07
N SER A 43 1.14 -4.75 -9.20
CA SER A 43 1.45 -6.18 -9.06
C SER A 43 0.78 -7.07 -10.12
N VAL A 44 0.66 -6.60 -11.38
CA VAL A 44 -0.09 -7.28 -12.46
C VAL A 44 0.37 -8.72 -12.75
N ARG A 45 1.61 -9.06 -12.41
CA ARG A 45 2.18 -10.42 -12.56
C ARG A 45 1.95 -11.32 -11.34
N SER A 46 1.21 -10.86 -10.34
CA SER A 46 0.96 -11.57 -9.08
C SER A 46 -0.51 -11.40 -8.68
N PRO A 47 -1.43 -12.21 -9.24
CA PRO A 47 -2.88 -12.06 -9.03
C PRO A 47 -3.30 -11.98 -7.56
N ALA A 48 -2.65 -12.76 -6.67
CA ALA A 48 -2.93 -12.73 -5.24
C ALA A 48 -2.64 -11.37 -4.57
N LYS A 49 -1.71 -10.59 -5.12
CA LYS A 49 -1.27 -9.28 -4.61
C LYS A 49 -1.71 -8.11 -5.47
N PHE A 50 -2.43 -8.39 -6.56
CA PHE A 50 -2.97 -7.39 -7.46
C PHE A 50 -4.33 -6.91 -6.96
N SER A 51 -4.59 -5.63 -7.13
CA SER A 51 -5.93 -5.04 -7.03
C SER A 51 -6.01 -3.95 -8.07
N ALA A 52 -7.12 -3.84 -8.79
CA ALA A 52 -7.26 -2.88 -9.87
C ALA A 52 -7.10 -1.45 -9.36
N PRO A 53 -6.44 -0.56 -10.12
CA PRO A 53 -6.40 0.85 -9.79
C PRO A 53 -7.82 1.45 -9.77
N TRP A 54 -7.99 2.58 -9.08
CA TRP A 54 -9.30 3.20 -8.93
C TRP A 54 -9.52 4.31 -9.93
N ASN A 55 -10.76 4.50 -10.34
CA ASN A 55 -11.20 5.62 -11.15
C ASN A 55 -11.95 6.61 -10.26
N TYR A 56 -11.43 7.84 -10.17
CA TYR A 56 -12.05 8.91 -9.39
C TYR A 56 -13.03 9.78 -10.20
N ALA A 57 -13.13 9.55 -11.51
CA ALA A 57 -14.08 10.24 -12.40
C ALA A 57 -15.55 9.94 -12.10
N THR A 58 -15.85 8.95 -11.26
CA THR A 58 -17.20 8.73 -10.72
C THR A 58 -17.65 9.89 -9.83
N GLU A 59 -16.70 10.61 -9.23
CA GLU A 59 -16.95 11.69 -8.28
C GLU A 59 -16.48 13.05 -8.78
N THR A 60 -15.35 13.11 -9.48
CA THR A 60 -14.80 14.37 -10.00
C THR A 60 -13.82 14.12 -11.15
N SER A 61 -13.73 15.04 -12.11
CA SER A 61 -12.67 15.05 -13.12
C SER A 61 -11.45 15.89 -12.70
N ASP A 62 -11.52 16.58 -11.56
CA ASP A 62 -10.42 17.38 -11.03
C ASP A 62 -9.56 16.53 -10.07
N ALA A 63 -8.33 16.26 -10.51
CA ALA A 63 -7.37 15.46 -9.76
C ALA A 63 -6.99 16.08 -8.41
N LYS A 64 -6.98 17.42 -8.27
CA LYS A 64 -6.70 18.09 -7.00
C LYS A 64 -7.85 17.93 -6.01
N VAL A 65 -9.09 18.00 -6.49
CA VAL A 65 -10.27 17.71 -5.66
C VAL A 65 -10.24 16.25 -5.21
N ALA A 66 -9.92 15.31 -6.10
CA ALA A 66 -9.78 13.89 -5.75
C ALA A 66 -8.65 13.66 -4.74
N PHE A 67 -7.51 14.33 -4.91
CA PHE A 67 -6.37 14.26 -4.02
C PHE A 67 -6.69 14.76 -2.60
N ASN A 68 -7.35 15.91 -2.49
CA ASN A 68 -7.75 16.47 -1.21
C ASN A 68 -8.77 15.58 -0.49
N LYS A 69 -9.77 15.05 -1.22
CA LYS A 69 -10.71 14.06 -0.65
C LYS A 69 -9.98 12.84 -0.09
N LEU A 70 -8.94 12.36 -0.78
CA LEU A 70 -8.15 11.22 -0.32
C LEU A 70 -7.35 11.55 0.96
N LEU A 71 -6.74 12.74 1.03
CA LEU A 71 -6.07 13.23 2.24
C LEU A 71 -7.02 13.29 3.45
N ASP A 72 -8.27 13.70 3.24
CA ASP A 72 -9.29 13.76 4.30
C ASP A 72 -9.72 12.37 4.76
N VAL A 73 -9.86 11.41 3.83
CA VAL A 73 -10.37 10.07 4.12
C VAL A 73 -9.35 9.17 4.82
N ILE A 74 -8.06 9.30 4.50
CA ILE A 74 -6.99 8.47 5.09
C ILE A 74 -7.02 8.46 6.63
N PRO A 75 -6.97 9.60 7.34
CA PRO A 75 -6.98 9.61 8.81
C PRO A 75 -8.32 9.18 9.41
N LEU A 76 -9.42 9.25 8.65
CA LEU A 76 -10.74 8.77 9.09
C LEU A 76 -10.85 7.24 9.04
N GLN A 77 -10.24 6.61 8.04
CA GLN A 77 -10.31 5.15 7.82
C GLN A 77 -9.16 4.39 8.46
N ILE A 78 -8.03 5.06 8.71
CA ILE A 78 -6.83 4.46 9.26
C ILE A 78 -6.53 5.10 10.61
N LYS A 79 -6.81 4.34 11.67
CA LYS A 79 -6.45 4.73 13.04
C LYS A 79 -4.94 4.96 13.15
N ASP A 80 -4.55 6.04 13.81
CA ASP A 80 -3.16 6.40 14.09
C ASP A 80 -2.32 6.58 12.80
N ALA A 81 -2.97 6.96 11.69
CA ALA A 81 -2.29 7.29 10.45
C ALA A 81 -1.42 8.54 10.58
N ASN A 82 -0.16 8.40 10.19
CA ASN A 82 0.79 9.48 10.05
C ASN A 82 1.05 9.72 8.55
N LEU A 83 0.73 10.91 8.06
CA LEU A 83 1.05 11.32 6.68
C LEU A 83 2.54 11.70 6.63
N VAL A 84 3.35 10.83 6.02
CA VAL A 84 4.81 10.95 6.03
C VAL A 84 5.31 11.79 4.85
N ASP A 85 4.69 11.65 3.69
CA ASP A 85 4.98 12.43 2.49
C ASP A 85 3.68 12.76 1.78
N VAL A 86 3.45 14.04 1.52
CA VAL A 86 2.31 14.55 0.77
C VAL A 86 2.88 15.52 -0.25
N ASN A 87 2.89 15.08 -1.51
CA ASN A 87 3.43 15.86 -2.60
C ASN A 87 2.31 16.24 -3.57
N ASP A 88 1.98 17.52 -3.50
CA ASP A 88 0.94 18.15 -4.28
C ASP A 88 1.29 18.25 -5.77
N ASP A 89 2.56 18.36 -6.13
CA ASP A 89 2.99 18.57 -7.51
C ASP A 89 2.86 17.30 -8.34
N ASN A 90 3.16 16.14 -7.73
CA ASN A 90 3.05 14.84 -8.39
C ASN A 90 1.84 14.01 -7.91
N LEU A 91 1.00 14.58 -7.03
CA LEU A 91 -0.19 13.95 -6.45
C LEU A 91 0.10 12.60 -5.80
N TYR A 92 1.16 12.57 -4.99
CA TYR A 92 1.60 11.42 -4.22
C TYR A 92 1.31 11.58 -2.74
N ILE A 93 0.88 10.49 -2.09
CA ILE A 93 0.71 10.39 -0.64
C ILE A 93 1.39 9.12 -0.15
N LEU A 94 2.16 9.25 0.93
CA LEU A 94 2.65 8.16 1.76
C LEU A 94 2.12 8.34 3.18
N ALA A 95 1.48 7.30 3.72
CA ALA A 95 1.09 7.25 5.11
C ALA A 95 1.59 5.97 5.79
N GLU A 96 1.88 6.10 7.09
CA GLU A 96 2.33 5.03 7.97
C GLU A 96 1.39 4.86 9.14
N PHE A 97 1.22 3.62 9.60
CA PHE A 97 0.37 3.33 10.76
C PHE A 97 0.75 1.97 11.37
N PRO A 98 0.40 1.72 12.64
CA PRO A 98 0.67 0.44 13.27
C PRO A 98 0.02 -0.74 12.50
N ALA A 99 0.81 -1.77 12.23
CA ALA A 99 0.31 -2.98 11.58
C ALA A 99 -0.54 -3.80 12.54
N LYS A 100 -1.62 -4.40 12.03
CA LYS A 100 -2.42 -5.38 12.80
C LYS A 100 -1.69 -6.72 12.90
N VAL A 101 -1.02 -7.13 11.82
CA VAL A 101 -0.30 -8.39 11.72
C VAL A 101 0.98 -8.18 10.91
N PRO A 102 2.17 -8.45 11.46
CA PRO A 102 2.43 -8.83 12.86
C PRO A 102 2.32 -7.64 13.82
N PRO A 103 1.94 -7.85 15.09
CA PRO A 103 1.95 -6.78 16.10
C PRO A 103 3.34 -6.17 16.27
N GLY A 104 3.41 -4.85 16.43
CA GLY A 104 4.67 -4.11 16.57
C GLY A 104 5.35 -3.73 15.26
N SER A 105 4.85 -4.22 14.12
CA SER A 105 5.25 -3.76 12.78
C SER A 105 4.51 -2.48 12.39
N VAL A 106 4.92 -1.90 11.27
CA VAL A 106 4.29 -0.74 10.62
C VAL A 106 3.79 -1.16 9.25
N ASP A 107 2.56 -0.78 8.95
CA ASP A 107 2.01 -0.84 7.60
C ASP A 107 2.20 0.54 6.94
N VAL A 108 2.43 0.51 5.63
CA VAL A 108 2.53 1.69 4.77
C VAL A 108 1.41 1.63 3.73
N VAL A 109 0.83 2.79 3.41
CA VAL A 109 -0.02 2.95 2.24
C VAL A 109 0.47 4.11 1.38
N GLU A 110 0.50 3.87 0.08
CA GLU A 110 0.93 4.83 -0.93
C GLU A 110 -0.17 5.01 -1.95
N PHE A 111 -0.41 6.26 -2.32
CA PHE A 111 -1.33 6.65 -3.37
C PHE A 111 -0.65 7.56 -4.38
N LEU A 112 -1.02 7.39 -5.65
CA LEU A 112 -0.53 8.20 -6.75
C LEU A 112 -1.69 8.45 -7.72
N LEU A 113 -2.11 9.71 -7.84
CA LEU A 113 -3.11 10.09 -8.84
C LEU A 113 -2.43 10.41 -10.16
N ARG A 114 -3.04 9.94 -11.25
CA ARG A 114 -2.64 10.19 -12.63
C ARG A 114 -3.75 10.97 -13.33
N PRO A 115 -3.64 12.31 -13.41
CA PRO A 115 -4.65 13.18 -14.01
C PRO A 115 -5.02 12.81 -15.45
N ALA A 116 -4.03 12.43 -16.26
CA ALA A 116 -4.24 12.10 -17.67
C ALA A 116 -5.25 10.97 -17.90
N ASP A 117 -5.35 10.04 -16.94
CA ASP A 117 -6.19 8.84 -17.07
C ASP A 117 -7.41 8.86 -16.11
N ASN A 118 -7.54 9.87 -15.24
CA ASN A 118 -8.44 9.87 -14.09
C ASN A 118 -8.26 8.67 -13.14
N VAL A 119 -7.01 8.19 -12.99
CA VAL A 119 -6.70 6.98 -12.23
C VAL A 119 -5.95 7.26 -10.95
N CYS A 120 -6.34 6.60 -9.85
CA CYS A 120 -5.57 6.49 -8.63
C CYS A 120 -4.91 5.11 -8.55
N SER A 121 -3.59 5.09 -8.63
CA SER A 121 -2.77 3.91 -8.32
C SER A 121 -2.46 3.87 -6.83
N PHE A 122 -2.36 2.68 -6.27
CA PHE A 122 -2.05 2.50 -4.85
C PHE A 122 -1.16 1.28 -4.59
N ARG A 123 -0.56 1.28 -3.41
CA ARG A 123 0.15 0.16 -2.79
C ARG A 123 -0.05 0.20 -1.29
N SER A 124 -0.44 -0.91 -0.67
CA SER A 124 -0.48 -1.09 0.78
C SER A 124 0.41 -2.28 1.14
N ALA A 125 1.32 -2.12 2.08
CA ALA A 125 2.28 -3.16 2.44
C ALA A 125 2.63 -3.12 3.92
N THR A 126 2.88 -4.29 4.49
CA THR A 126 3.45 -4.42 5.84
C THR A 126 4.97 -4.43 5.76
N ARG A 127 5.65 -3.65 6.61
CA ARG A 127 7.12 -3.59 6.65
C ARG A 127 7.74 -4.94 7.00
N ASP A 128 7.18 -5.62 8.00
CA ASP A 128 7.70 -6.90 8.49
C ASP A 128 6.89 -8.08 7.98
N SER A 129 7.58 -9.00 7.29
CA SER A 129 7.03 -10.29 6.87
C SER A 129 7.68 -11.40 7.70
N VAL A 130 6.88 -12.09 8.50
CA VAL A 130 7.34 -13.14 9.43
C VAL A 130 7.10 -14.51 8.82
N PHE A 131 8.11 -15.35 8.76
CA PHE A 131 8.08 -16.72 8.25
C PHE A 131 8.31 -17.67 9.42
N VAL A 132 7.37 -18.57 9.70
CA VAL A 132 7.48 -19.54 10.80
C VAL A 132 7.87 -20.90 10.23
N TYR A 133 8.93 -21.52 10.75
CA TYR A 133 9.42 -22.79 10.22
C TYR A 133 8.41 -23.94 10.45
N PRO A 134 8.18 -24.86 9.48
CA PRO A 134 8.86 -25.00 8.17
C PRO A 134 8.17 -24.27 7.00
N LEU A 135 7.27 -23.32 7.25
CA LEU A 135 6.53 -22.63 6.20
C LEU A 135 7.44 -21.71 5.39
N GLN A 136 7.31 -21.80 4.06
CA GLN A 136 8.04 -20.95 3.12
C GLN A 136 7.30 -19.65 2.79
N GLN A 137 6.05 -19.51 3.24
CA GLN A 137 5.24 -18.30 3.05
C GLN A 137 5.20 -17.45 4.32
N PRO A 138 5.12 -16.12 4.19
CA PRO A 138 4.97 -15.27 5.34
C PRO A 138 3.61 -15.53 6.00
N VAL A 139 3.54 -15.33 7.31
CA VAL A 139 2.29 -15.28 8.07
C VAL A 139 1.41 -14.21 7.42
N SER A 140 0.23 -14.63 6.96
CA SER A 140 -0.70 -13.75 6.27
C SER A 140 -1.14 -12.57 7.14
N ASP A 141 -1.30 -11.41 6.50
CA ASP A 141 -1.92 -10.21 7.07
C ASP A 141 -3.46 -10.33 7.20
N ARG A 142 -4.02 -11.51 6.89
CA ARG A 142 -5.44 -11.84 6.88
C ARG A 142 -6.29 -10.89 6.03
N GLY A 143 -5.71 -10.30 4.99
CA GLY A 143 -6.41 -9.36 4.11
C GLY A 143 -6.47 -7.93 4.64
N SER A 144 -5.84 -7.62 5.78
CA SER A 144 -5.92 -6.28 6.37
C SER A 144 -5.48 -5.14 5.44
N ASN A 145 -4.49 -5.37 4.58
CA ASN A 145 -4.11 -4.40 3.54
C ASN A 145 -5.23 -4.18 2.51
N ARG A 146 -5.90 -5.26 2.09
CA ARG A 146 -7.01 -5.20 1.12
C ARG A 146 -8.25 -4.53 1.73
N ASP A 147 -8.67 -4.97 2.91
CA ASP A 147 -9.87 -4.45 3.57
C ASP A 147 -9.78 -2.94 3.80
N ARG A 148 -8.58 -2.45 4.15
CA ARG A 148 -8.30 -1.02 4.34
C ARG A 148 -8.44 -0.22 3.05
N LEU A 149 -7.84 -0.73 1.97
CA LEU A 149 -7.94 -0.12 0.65
C LEU A 149 -9.40 -0.08 0.19
N GLU A 150 -10.16 -1.15 0.42
CA GLU A 150 -11.59 -1.20 0.12
C GLU A 150 -12.41 -0.22 0.96
N ALA A 151 -12.12 -0.08 2.26
CA ALA A 151 -12.78 0.88 3.14
C ALA A 151 -12.57 2.33 2.67
N ILE A 152 -11.33 2.69 2.31
CA ILE A 152 -11.00 4.00 1.75
C ILE A 152 -11.75 4.23 0.44
N ARG A 153 -11.70 3.26 -0.49
CA ARG A 153 -12.38 3.38 -1.78
C ARG A 153 -13.90 3.55 -1.62
N ASN A 154 -14.52 2.78 -0.72
CA ASN A 154 -15.95 2.85 -0.46
C ASN A 154 -16.34 4.21 0.13
N GLN A 155 -15.55 4.76 1.05
CA GLN A 155 -15.77 6.10 1.61
C GLN A 155 -15.64 7.19 0.54
N LEU A 156 -14.74 7.00 -0.44
CA LEU A 156 -14.54 7.93 -1.54
C LEU A 156 -15.60 7.83 -2.64
N GLY A 157 -16.33 6.72 -2.75
CA GLY A 157 -17.26 6.49 -3.88
C GLY A 157 -16.57 6.18 -5.21
N TRP A 158 -15.30 5.75 -5.19
CA TRP A 158 -14.53 5.50 -6.41
C TRP A 158 -14.73 4.08 -6.95
N ALA A 159 -14.74 3.94 -8.29
CA ALA A 159 -14.86 2.65 -8.93
C ALA A 159 -13.50 1.93 -9.04
N ALA A 160 -13.49 0.60 -8.94
CA ALA A 160 -12.35 -0.20 -9.36
C ALA A 160 -12.42 -0.40 -10.89
N LEU A 161 -11.27 -0.35 -11.56
CA LEU A 161 -11.14 -0.56 -13.01
C LEU A 161 -11.13 -2.04 -13.43
#